data_AF-G0UP65-F1
#
_entry.id   AF-G0UP65-F1
#
_cell.length_a   1.000
_cell.length_b   1.000
_cell.length_c   1.000
_cell.angle_alpha   90.00
_cell.angle_beta   90.00
_cell.angle_gamma   90.00
#
_symmetry.space_group_name_H-M   'P 1'
#
loop_
_entity.id
_entity.type
_entity.pdbx_description
1 polymer ?
#
loop_
_entity_poly.entity_id
_entity_poly.type
_entity_poly.pdbx_seq_one_letter_code
_entity_poly.pdbx_strand_id
1 'polypeptide(L)'
;MAVRETPAGGFSPSRRVLLAPLSGECYNHGSGWMEPFQFGDSTIAMELVVNGAKVVTPCNPSVPSGREGVAVKSSPVLDITDNVLDKELFSLQVLFTELIDDMALWEGVVVVLYVERVGVDEIAQQIVSNYHFSPANKREVDGVVDVQVRAVCPITCLPLAVPVRAAECEHLQCVELRSMLIHCCRTNVWNCPLCWAPMTPRTIAVNYRLKEWLELNKDDITRVDFIVETPPGSALRVVWKKEDFKEVDNVDAIE
;
A
#
# COMPACT_ATOMS: atom_id res chain seq x y z
N MET A 1 29.47 -6.65 27.91
CA MET A 1 29.15 -8.01 27.45
C MET A 1 27.71 -7.99 26.95
N ALA A 2 27.48 -8.12 25.65
CA ALA A 2 26.13 -8.35 25.14
C ALA A 2 25.74 -9.79 25.52
N VAL A 3 24.65 -9.95 26.27
CA VAL A 3 24.16 -11.28 26.66
C VAL A 3 23.29 -11.79 25.52
N ARG A 4 23.65 -12.95 24.96
CA ARG A 4 22.88 -13.63 23.92
C ARG A 4 21.64 -14.27 24.54
N GLU A 5 20.58 -13.49 24.69
CA GLU A 5 19.29 -14.03 25.10
C GLU A 5 18.63 -14.71 23.91
N THR A 6 18.58 -16.05 23.95
CA THR A 6 17.82 -16.84 22.98
C THR A 6 16.49 -17.20 23.65
N PRO A 7 15.33 -16.81 23.10
CA PRO A 7 14.05 -17.18 23.68
C PRO A 7 13.91 -18.70 23.77
N ALA A 8 13.19 -19.20 24.78
CA ALA A 8 13.02 -20.64 25.03
C ALA A 8 12.40 -21.42 23.84
N GLY A 9 11.72 -20.73 22.91
CA GLY A 9 11.14 -21.30 21.69
C GLY A 9 11.94 -21.05 20.41
N GLY A 10 13.16 -20.53 20.53
CA GLY A 10 13.95 -20.06 19.39
C GLY A 10 13.39 -18.76 18.78
N PHE A 11 13.89 -18.44 17.60
CA PHE A 11 13.51 -17.25 16.84
C PHE A 11 12.37 -17.59 15.86
N SER A 12 11.30 -16.80 15.81
CA SER A 12 10.21 -16.99 14.83
C SER A 12 10.72 -16.88 13.39
N PRO A 13 10.24 -17.71 12.44
CA PRO A 13 10.63 -17.62 11.02
C PRO A 13 10.16 -16.32 10.34
N SER A 14 9.24 -15.57 10.95
CA SER A 14 8.81 -14.24 10.48
C SER A 14 9.77 -13.13 10.90
N ARG A 15 10.79 -13.41 11.70
CA ARG A 15 11.75 -12.40 12.16
C ARG A 15 12.62 -11.90 11.05
N ARG A 16 12.88 -10.60 11.05
CA ARG A 16 13.71 -9.91 10.07
C ARG A 16 14.65 -8.94 10.74
N VAL A 17 15.83 -8.80 10.16
CA VAL A 17 16.76 -7.72 10.45
C VAL A 17 16.75 -6.79 9.24
N LEU A 18 16.30 -5.56 9.47
CA LEU A 18 16.11 -4.57 8.41
C LEU A 18 17.05 -3.40 8.62
N LEU A 19 17.53 -2.80 7.53
CA LEU A 19 18.07 -1.45 7.53
C LEU A 19 16.99 -0.50 7.05
N ALA A 20 16.76 0.56 7.82
CA ALA A 20 15.81 1.61 7.47
C ALA A 20 16.55 2.95 7.40
N PRO A 21 16.39 3.71 6.31
CA PRO A 21 16.83 5.09 6.31
C PRO A 21 15.85 5.92 7.14
N LEU A 22 16.37 6.63 8.13
CA LEU A 22 15.69 7.67 8.85
C LEU A 22 16.24 9.01 8.36
N SER A 23 15.36 9.84 7.81
CA SER A 23 15.66 11.25 7.60
C SER A 23 15.42 12.00 8.91
N GLY A 24 16.45 12.69 9.41
CA GLY A 24 16.24 13.80 10.33
C GLY A 24 15.49 14.94 9.62
N GLU A 25 14.87 15.85 10.37
CA GLU A 25 14.26 17.07 9.83
C GLU A 25 15.34 18.08 9.38
N CYS A 26 16.19 17.72 8.42
CA CYS A 26 17.23 18.60 7.89
C CYS A 26 17.30 18.49 6.36
N TYR A 27 17.43 19.67 5.73
CA TYR A 27 17.51 19.98 4.30
C TYR A 27 17.62 18.80 3.31
N ASN A 28 16.55 18.62 2.53
CA ASN A 28 16.47 17.89 1.26
C ASN A 28 16.69 16.37 1.21
N HIS A 29 16.62 15.65 2.33
CA HIS A 29 16.42 14.20 2.27
C HIS A 29 14.93 13.86 2.23
N GLY A 30 14.39 13.78 1.00
CA GLY A 30 13.10 13.13 0.76
C GLY A 30 13.14 11.71 1.32
N SER A 31 12.06 11.29 1.98
CA SER A 31 11.96 10.02 2.71
C SER A 31 12.54 8.83 1.92
N GLY A 32 13.71 8.31 2.32
CA GLY A 32 14.34 7.19 1.61
C GLY A 32 15.86 7.12 1.66
N TRP A 33 16.42 6.28 0.79
CA TRP A 33 17.85 6.10 0.57
C TRP A 33 18.43 7.24 -0.27
N MET A 34 19.74 7.50 -0.11
CA MET A 34 20.44 8.44 -0.98
C MET A 34 20.35 8.01 -2.44
N GLU A 35 19.84 8.89 -3.30
CA GLU A 35 19.85 8.69 -4.74
C GLU A 35 21.20 9.13 -5.33
N PRO A 36 21.74 8.40 -6.32
CA PRO A 36 22.92 8.84 -7.04
C PRO A 36 22.69 10.20 -7.71
N PHE A 37 23.68 11.09 -7.63
CA PHE A 37 23.61 12.41 -8.29
C PHE A 37 24.91 12.76 -8.98
N GLN A 38 24.85 13.71 -9.92
CA GLN A 38 26.02 14.20 -10.65
C GLN A 38 26.65 15.38 -9.93
N PHE A 39 27.99 15.35 -9.79
CA PHE A 39 28.79 16.44 -9.27
C PHE A 39 30.03 16.62 -10.15
N GLY A 40 30.03 17.69 -10.96
CA GLY A 40 31.03 17.85 -12.02
C GLY A 40 30.90 16.73 -13.06
N ASP A 41 32.00 16.01 -13.30
CA ASP A 41 32.06 14.86 -14.21
C ASP A 41 31.88 13.51 -13.50
N SER A 42 31.64 13.53 -12.19
CA SER A 42 31.55 12.35 -11.34
C SER A 42 30.12 12.06 -10.89
N THR A 43 29.80 10.77 -10.75
CA THR A 43 28.55 10.32 -10.13
C THR A 43 28.81 9.91 -8.68
N ILE A 44 28.22 10.65 -7.75
CA ILE A 44 28.28 10.33 -6.32
C ILE A 44 27.14 9.37 -6.00
N ALA A 45 27.48 8.23 -5.41
CA ALA A 45 26.52 7.22 -4.96
C ALA A 45 26.97 6.60 -3.64
N MET A 46 25.99 6.21 -2.82
CA MET A 46 26.22 5.44 -1.60
C MET A 46 26.17 3.94 -1.91
N GLU A 47 27.09 3.20 -1.31
CA GLU A 47 27.11 1.74 -1.34
C GLU A 47 27.08 1.18 0.07
N LEU A 48 26.24 0.16 0.28
CA LEU A 48 26.14 -0.54 1.55
C LEU A 48 26.79 -1.91 1.43
N VAL A 49 27.62 -2.26 2.41
CA VAL A 49 28.27 -3.57 2.50
C VAL A 49 27.99 -4.17 3.87
N VAL A 50 27.36 -5.33 3.88
CA VAL A 50 27.02 -6.10 5.10
C VAL A 50 27.87 -7.36 5.12
N ASN A 51 28.71 -7.52 6.15
CA ASN A 51 29.63 -8.67 6.27
C ASN A 51 30.51 -8.89 5.02
N GLY A 52 30.95 -7.80 4.38
CA GLY A 52 31.74 -7.84 3.15
C GLY A 52 30.95 -8.07 1.86
N ALA A 53 29.64 -8.35 1.94
CA ALA A 53 28.77 -8.48 0.78
C ALA A 53 28.06 -7.16 0.47
N LYS A 54 28.18 -6.68 -0.76
CA LYS A 54 27.45 -5.50 -1.24
C LYS A 54 25.94 -5.82 -1.28
N VAL A 55 25.14 -4.94 -0.71
CA VAL A 55 23.67 -5.06 -0.68
C VAL A 55 23.04 -3.93 -1.50
N VAL A 56 21.88 -4.22 -2.10
CA VAL A 56 21.18 -3.27 -2.98
C VAL A 56 20.08 -2.58 -2.19
N THR A 57 20.09 -1.25 -2.17
CA THR A 57 19.01 -0.48 -1.55
C THR A 57 17.73 -0.56 -2.39
N PRO A 58 16.55 -0.69 -1.76
CA PRO A 58 15.28 -0.57 -2.47
C PRO A 58 15.07 0.84 -3.03
N CYS A 59 14.26 0.95 -4.08
CA CYS A 59 13.89 2.23 -4.66
C CYS A 59 13.11 3.10 -3.67
N ASN A 60 13.32 4.41 -3.75
CA ASN A 60 12.52 5.37 -3.00
C ASN A 60 11.08 5.44 -3.51
N PRO A 61 10.13 5.85 -2.64
CA PRO A 61 8.75 6.06 -3.06
C PRO A 61 8.68 7.10 -4.19
N SER A 62 8.06 6.73 -5.31
CA SER A 62 7.80 7.66 -6.41
C SER A 62 6.44 8.30 -6.25
N VAL A 63 6.40 9.62 -6.14
CA VAL A 63 5.18 10.40 -5.96
C VAL A 63 4.99 11.32 -7.17
N PRO A 64 3.78 11.39 -7.76
CA PRO A 64 3.50 12.32 -8.85
C PRO A 64 3.74 13.77 -8.45
N SER A 65 4.21 14.58 -9.40
CA SER A 65 4.41 16.01 -9.20
C SER A 65 3.15 16.69 -8.66
N GLY A 66 3.32 17.55 -7.65
CA GLY A 66 2.22 18.24 -6.98
C GLY A 66 1.46 17.40 -5.93
N ARG A 67 1.79 16.11 -5.74
CA ARG A 67 1.21 15.27 -4.67
C ARG A 67 2.12 15.10 -3.45
N GLU A 68 3.35 15.61 -3.51
CA GLU A 68 4.34 15.48 -2.42
C GLU A 68 3.82 15.92 -1.05
N GLY A 69 3.13 17.06 -0.99
CA GLY A 69 2.62 17.61 0.27
C GLY A 69 1.48 16.82 0.92
N VAL A 70 0.87 15.86 0.20
CA VAL A 70 -0.23 15.02 0.70
C VAL A 70 0.12 13.53 0.70
N ALA A 71 1.32 13.17 0.25
CA ALA A 71 1.77 11.79 0.15
C ALA A 71 2.12 11.25 1.54
N VAL A 72 1.49 10.13 1.90
CA VAL A 72 1.81 9.38 3.12
C VAL A 72 2.83 8.33 2.75
N LYS A 73 4.11 8.59 3.03
CA LYS A 73 5.23 7.72 2.66
C LYS A 73 5.68 6.87 3.83
N SER A 74 6.08 5.63 3.56
CA SER A 74 6.88 4.81 4.49
C SER A 74 8.32 4.71 3.99
N SER A 75 9.29 4.65 4.90
CA SER A 75 10.68 4.43 4.50
C SER A 75 10.84 3.08 3.80
N PRO A 76 11.49 3.01 2.62
CA PRO A 76 11.77 1.76 1.95
C PRO A 76 12.86 1.00 2.73
N VAL A 77 12.51 -0.15 3.32
CA VAL A 77 13.41 -0.93 4.17
C VAL A 77 14.18 -1.97 3.37
N LEU A 78 15.46 -2.14 3.69
CA LEU A 78 16.33 -3.17 3.13
C LEU A 78 16.37 -4.36 4.07
N ASP A 79 15.98 -5.54 3.60
CA ASP A 79 16.07 -6.79 4.37
C ASP A 79 17.49 -7.37 4.28
N ILE A 80 18.19 -7.42 5.40
CA ILE A 80 19.55 -7.97 5.53
C ILE A 80 19.57 -9.26 6.34
N THR A 81 18.39 -9.87 6.58
CA THR A 81 18.24 -11.01 7.48
C THR A 81 19.23 -12.11 7.13
N ASP A 82 19.28 -12.54 5.86
CA ASP A 82 20.15 -13.64 5.43
C ASP A 82 21.65 -13.30 5.51
N ASN A 83 22.02 -12.02 5.55
CA ASN A 83 23.40 -11.59 5.70
C ASN A 83 23.89 -11.68 7.15
N VAL A 84 22.98 -11.68 8.12
CA VAL A 84 23.29 -11.54 9.55
C VAL A 84 22.73 -12.65 10.42
N LEU A 85 21.75 -13.42 9.93
CA LEU A 85 21.23 -14.61 10.61
C LEU A 85 22.42 -15.56 10.84
N ASP A 86 22.56 -16.06 12.05
CA ASP A 86 23.65 -16.95 12.50
C ASP A 86 25.01 -16.30 12.76
N LYS A 87 25.12 -14.97 12.71
CA LYS A 87 26.33 -14.25 13.13
C LYS A 87 26.20 -13.73 14.55
N GLU A 88 27.28 -13.83 15.33
CA GLU A 88 27.34 -13.24 16.67
C GLU A 88 27.45 -11.71 16.61
N LEU A 89 28.21 -11.21 15.65
CA LEU A 89 28.36 -9.81 15.30
C LEU A 89 28.30 -9.69 13.78
N PHE A 90 27.81 -8.56 13.28
CA PHE A 90 27.90 -8.23 11.87
C PHE A 90 28.54 -6.84 11.69
N SER A 91 29.14 -6.63 10.52
CA SER A 91 29.65 -5.32 10.11
C SER A 91 28.73 -4.70 9.07
N LEU A 92 28.47 -3.41 9.23
CA LEU A 92 27.84 -2.55 8.23
C LEU A 92 28.86 -1.48 7.84
N GLN A 93 29.18 -1.41 6.55
CA GLN A 93 30.01 -0.34 5.98
C GLN A 93 29.14 0.49 5.04
N VAL A 94 29.27 1.81 5.18
CA VAL A 94 28.66 2.80 4.29
C VAL A 94 29.81 3.42 3.52
N LEU A 95 29.83 3.19 2.22
CA LEU A 95 30.87 3.65 1.30
C LEU A 95 30.27 4.65 0.31
N PHE A 96 31.13 5.48 -0.26
CA PHE A 96 30.75 6.41 -1.32
C PHE A 96 31.69 6.23 -2.50
N THR A 97 31.16 6.36 -3.73
CA THR A 97 31.95 6.19 -4.96
C THR A 97 33.08 7.19 -5.04
N GLU A 98 32.87 8.42 -4.58
CA GLU A 98 33.88 9.45 -4.41
C GLU A 98 33.63 10.25 -3.14
N LEU A 99 34.69 10.87 -2.61
CA LEU A 99 34.62 11.76 -1.46
C LEU A 99 34.75 13.20 -1.95
N ILE A 100 33.75 14.03 -1.66
CA ILE A 100 33.80 15.48 -1.90
C ILE A 100 33.85 16.22 -0.56
N ASP A 101 34.56 17.33 -0.48
CA ASP A 101 34.74 18.09 0.76
C ASP A 101 33.40 18.52 1.38
N ASP A 102 32.39 18.79 0.53
CA ASP A 102 31.04 19.16 0.94
C ASP A 102 30.19 17.99 1.46
N MET A 103 30.67 16.74 1.42
CA MET A 103 29.93 15.59 1.99
C MET A 103 29.65 15.75 3.49
N ALA A 104 30.42 16.57 4.19
CA ALA A 104 30.17 16.91 5.59
C ALA A 104 28.82 17.64 5.80
N LEU A 105 28.22 18.20 4.74
CA LEU A 105 26.89 18.81 4.77
C LEU A 105 25.75 17.79 4.64
N TRP A 106 26.06 16.54 4.28
CA TRP A 106 25.09 15.47 4.08
C TRP A 106 24.97 14.65 5.37
N GLU A 107 23.82 14.76 6.02
CA GLU A 107 23.49 13.98 7.22
C GLU A 107 22.41 12.95 6.87
N GLY A 108 22.66 11.71 7.26
CA GLY A 108 21.68 10.64 7.15
C GLY A 108 21.82 9.65 8.29
N VAL A 109 20.70 9.08 8.72
CA VAL A 109 20.70 8.05 9.76
C VAL A 109 20.23 6.74 9.13
N VAL A 110 21.01 5.68 9.28
CA VAL A 110 20.58 4.32 8.95
C VAL A 110 20.39 3.57 10.26
N VAL A 111 19.17 3.08 10.50
CA VAL A 111 18.85 2.30 11.70
C VAL A 111 18.72 0.83 11.35
N VAL A 112 19.31 0.00 12.21
CA VAL A 112 19.11 -1.45 12.20
C VAL A 112 17.89 -1.77 13.04
N LEU A 113 16.87 -2.36 12.43
CA LEU A 113 15.64 -2.74 13.07
C LEU A 113 15.55 -4.26 13.18
N TYR A 114 15.12 -4.72 14.36
CA TYR A 114 14.78 -6.10 14.60
C TYR A 114 13.26 -6.24 14.73
N VAL A 115 12.62 -6.89 13.76
CA VAL A 115 11.16 -6.86 13.63
C VAL A 115 10.57 -8.23 13.34
N GLU A 116 9.27 -8.36 13.57
CA GLU A 116 8.48 -9.49 13.09
C GLU A 116 7.65 -9.06 11.89
N ARG A 117 7.75 -9.82 10.80
CA ARG A 117 6.98 -9.59 9.58
C ARG A 117 5.53 -9.98 9.82
N VAL A 118 4.63 -9.03 9.61
CA VAL A 118 3.19 -9.26 9.49
C VAL A 118 2.84 -9.32 8.01
N GLY A 119 2.09 -10.34 7.59
CA GLY A 119 1.65 -10.48 6.21
C GLY A 119 0.45 -9.58 5.91
N VAL A 120 0.19 -9.42 4.60
CA VAL A 120 -0.93 -8.60 4.11
C VAL A 120 -2.26 -9.19 4.55
N ASP A 121 -2.38 -10.50 4.60
CA ASP A 121 -3.62 -11.19 4.92
C ASP A 121 -3.98 -11.01 6.41
N GLU A 122 -3.00 -10.99 7.31
CA GLU A 122 -3.19 -10.67 8.73
C GLU A 122 -3.64 -9.21 8.93
N ILE A 123 -3.04 -8.26 8.21
CA ILE A 123 -3.45 -6.85 8.24
C ILE A 123 -4.89 -6.72 7.71
N ALA A 124 -5.21 -7.40 6.60
CA ALA A 124 -6.56 -7.39 6.04
C ALA A 124 -7.58 -7.94 7.03
N GLN A 125 -7.27 -9.05 7.72
CA GLN A 125 -8.12 -9.61 8.76
C GLN A 125 -8.35 -8.63 9.92
N GLN A 126 -7.32 -7.91 10.37
CA GLN A 126 -7.46 -6.89 11.41
C GLN A 126 -8.35 -5.72 10.97
N ILE A 127 -8.22 -5.27 9.73
CA ILE A 127 -9.08 -4.22 9.16
C ILE A 127 -10.52 -4.71 9.09
N VAL A 128 -10.73 -5.94 8.61
CA VAL A 128 -12.05 -6.56 8.51
C VAL A 128 -12.64 -6.87 9.87
N SER A 129 -11.87 -7.16 10.93
CA SER A 129 -12.43 -7.41 12.26
C SER A 129 -12.89 -6.14 12.97
N ASN A 130 -12.31 -4.99 12.60
CA ASN A 130 -12.55 -3.71 13.28
C ASN A 130 -13.59 -2.83 12.57
N TYR A 131 -14.27 -3.32 11.53
CA TYR A 131 -15.12 -2.48 10.69
C TYR A 131 -16.35 -1.91 11.40
N HIS A 132 -16.89 -2.59 12.43
CA HIS A 132 -17.96 -2.02 13.28
C HIS A 132 -17.49 -0.84 14.14
N PHE A 133 -16.18 -0.66 14.28
CA PHE A 133 -15.53 0.45 15.00
C PHE A 133 -14.75 1.37 14.05
N SER A 134 -14.88 1.17 12.73
CA SER A 134 -14.16 1.97 11.74
C SER A 134 -14.64 3.42 11.82
N PRO A 135 -13.74 4.41 11.67
CA PRO A 135 -14.17 5.80 11.58
C PRO A 135 -15.19 5.91 10.45
N ALA A 136 -16.41 6.29 10.80
CA ALA A 136 -17.47 6.49 9.82
C ALA A 136 -16.96 7.45 8.75
N ASN A 137 -17.09 7.07 7.49
CA ASN A 137 -16.68 7.96 6.41
C ASN A 137 -17.48 9.25 6.51
N LYS A 138 -16.83 10.41 6.36
CA LYS A 138 -17.51 11.72 6.47
C LYS A 138 -18.77 11.80 5.60
N ARG A 139 -18.74 11.21 4.39
CA ARG A 139 -19.91 11.15 3.50
C ARG A 139 -21.03 10.20 3.91
N GLU A 140 -20.72 9.13 4.64
CA GLU A 140 -21.75 8.28 5.25
C GLU A 140 -22.45 9.03 6.39
N VAL A 141 -21.70 9.84 7.13
CA VAL A 141 -22.24 10.76 8.16
C VAL A 141 -23.06 11.88 7.53
N ASP A 142 -22.60 12.45 6.42
CA ASP A 142 -23.29 13.51 5.69
C ASP A 142 -24.52 13.02 4.91
N GLY A 143 -24.82 11.70 4.93
CA GLY A 143 -26.02 11.14 4.31
C GLY A 143 -26.08 11.30 2.79
N VAL A 144 -24.94 11.25 2.11
CA VAL A 144 -24.88 11.36 0.63
C VAL A 144 -25.57 10.16 0.00
N VAL A 145 -26.59 10.40 -0.82
CA VAL A 145 -27.42 9.38 -1.48
C VAL A 145 -27.42 9.53 -3.00
N ASP A 146 -27.91 8.51 -3.70
CA ASP A 146 -28.07 8.48 -5.17
C ASP A 146 -26.77 8.49 -5.99
N VAL A 147 -25.64 8.22 -5.36
CA VAL A 147 -24.35 8.06 -6.06
C VAL A 147 -24.18 6.62 -6.55
N GLN A 148 -23.82 6.48 -7.82
CA GLN A 148 -23.57 5.21 -8.48
C GLN A 148 -22.13 4.73 -8.25
N VAL A 149 -21.97 3.48 -7.82
CA VAL A 149 -20.69 2.79 -7.66
C VAL A 149 -20.73 1.45 -8.36
N ARG A 150 -19.58 0.95 -8.81
CA ARG A 150 -19.46 -0.36 -9.45
C ARG A 150 -19.18 -1.44 -8.40
N ALA A 151 -19.77 -2.63 -8.61
CA ALA A 151 -19.47 -3.85 -7.87
C ALA A 151 -18.11 -4.48 -8.23
N VAL A 152 -17.41 -3.88 -9.19
CA VAL A 152 -16.08 -4.30 -9.70
C VAL A 152 -15.04 -3.31 -9.20
N CYS A 153 -13.90 -3.83 -8.74
CA CYS A 153 -12.77 -3.04 -8.30
C CYS A 153 -12.12 -2.33 -9.51
N PRO A 154 -11.95 -1.00 -9.46
CA PRO A 154 -11.34 -0.25 -10.57
C PRO A 154 -9.84 -0.53 -10.77
N ILE A 155 -9.15 -1.14 -9.78
CA ILE A 155 -7.73 -1.48 -9.87
C ILE A 155 -7.54 -2.84 -10.55
N THR A 156 -8.31 -3.84 -10.14
CA THR A 156 -8.14 -5.23 -10.61
C THR A 156 -9.06 -5.59 -11.76
N CYS A 157 -10.10 -4.79 -12.01
CA CYS A 157 -11.21 -5.12 -12.90
C CYS A 157 -11.92 -6.43 -12.52
N LEU A 158 -11.78 -6.89 -11.27
CA LEU A 158 -12.45 -8.07 -10.73
C LEU A 158 -13.57 -7.67 -9.75
N PRO A 159 -14.58 -8.53 -9.54
CA PRO A 159 -15.57 -8.35 -8.49
C PRO A 159 -14.95 -8.00 -7.14
N LEU A 160 -15.53 -7.02 -6.44
CA LEU A 160 -15.14 -6.70 -5.07
C LEU A 160 -15.50 -7.87 -4.15
N ALA A 161 -14.59 -8.22 -3.24
CA ALA A 161 -14.85 -9.15 -2.14
C ALA A 161 -14.85 -8.40 -0.80
N VAL A 162 -13.85 -7.53 -0.60
CA VAL A 162 -13.77 -6.66 0.58
C VAL A 162 -13.66 -5.21 0.10
N PRO A 163 -14.79 -4.53 -0.11
CA PRO A 163 -14.82 -3.16 -0.59
C PRO A 163 -14.34 -2.20 0.49
N VAL A 164 -13.28 -1.45 0.20
CA VAL A 164 -12.70 -0.48 1.13
C VAL A 164 -12.46 0.88 0.49
N ARG A 165 -12.36 1.88 1.36
CA ARG A 165 -11.89 3.23 1.06
C ARG A 165 -11.30 3.86 2.33
N ALA A 166 -10.60 4.97 2.21
CA ALA A 166 -10.14 5.71 3.38
C ALA A 166 -11.26 6.59 3.91
N ALA A 167 -11.24 6.86 5.21
CA ALA A 167 -12.15 7.82 5.87
C ALA A 167 -12.22 9.19 5.15
N GLU A 168 -11.10 9.61 4.56
CA GLU A 168 -10.92 10.89 3.87
C GLU A 168 -11.17 10.84 2.36
N CYS A 169 -11.59 9.70 1.81
CA CYS A 169 -11.88 9.61 0.38
C CYS A 169 -13.07 10.49 -0.03
N GLU A 170 -12.85 11.34 -1.05
CA GLU A 170 -13.89 12.17 -1.68
C GLU A 170 -14.67 11.43 -2.78
N HIS A 171 -14.61 10.11 -2.83
CA HIS A 171 -15.43 9.29 -3.72
C HIS A 171 -16.09 8.18 -2.92
N LEU A 172 -17.19 7.63 -3.46
CA LEU A 172 -17.89 6.49 -2.88
C LEU A 172 -17.49 5.16 -3.52
N GLN A 173 -16.86 5.19 -4.71
CA GLN A 173 -16.31 3.98 -5.34
C GLN A 173 -15.30 3.31 -4.43
N CYS A 174 -15.53 2.05 -4.08
CA CYS A 174 -14.59 1.26 -3.28
C CYS A 174 -13.54 0.57 -4.16
N VAL A 175 -12.44 0.18 -3.52
CA VAL A 175 -11.39 -0.68 -4.09
C VAL A 175 -11.30 -1.98 -3.29
N GLU A 176 -10.67 -3.01 -3.87
CA GLU A 176 -10.45 -4.28 -3.20
C GLU A 176 -9.33 -4.16 -2.16
N LEU A 177 -9.62 -4.50 -0.89
CA LEU A 177 -8.71 -4.35 0.25
C LEU A 177 -7.34 -4.95 0.00
N ARG A 178 -7.29 -6.22 -0.40
CA ARG A 178 -6.02 -6.93 -0.57
C ARG A 178 -5.15 -6.29 -1.65
N SER A 179 -5.78 -5.88 -2.75
CA SER A 179 -5.08 -5.25 -3.88
C SER A 179 -4.55 -3.88 -3.51
N MET A 180 -5.32 -3.12 -2.73
CA MET A 180 -4.88 -1.83 -2.19
C MET A 180 -3.70 -2.00 -1.23
N LEU A 181 -3.76 -2.94 -0.27
CA LEU A 181 -2.64 -3.18 0.66
C LEU A 181 -1.36 -3.58 -0.08
N ILE A 182 -1.47 -4.49 -1.06
CA ILE A 182 -0.34 -4.90 -1.89
C ILE A 182 0.24 -3.70 -2.65
N HIS A 183 -0.62 -2.84 -3.20
CA HIS A 183 -0.18 -1.62 -3.89
C HIS A 183 0.63 -0.72 -2.94
N CYS A 184 0.07 -0.37 -1.78
CA CYS A 184 0.74 0.49 -0.80
C CYS A 184 2.06 -0.09 -0.30
N CYS A 185 2.11 -1.39 0.00
CA CYS A 185 3.34 -2.06 0.43
C CYS A 185 4.42 -2.09 -0.66
N ARG A 186 4.03 -2.16 -1.94
CA ARG A 186 5.00 -2.19 -3.06
C ARG A 186 5.53 -0.80 -3.39
N THR A 187 4.71 0.23 -3.28
CA THR A 187 5.09 1.60 -3.63
C THR A 187 5.64 2.39 -2.46
N ASN A 188 5.45 1.91 -1.22
CA ASN A 188 5.70 2.66 0.01
C ASN A 188 4.91 3.98 0.09
N VAL A 189 3.78 4.05 -0.63
CA VAL A 189 2.87 5.20 -0.64
C VAL A 189 1.49 4.73 -0.17
N TRP A 190 1.02 5.29 0.94
CA TRP A 190 -0.22 4.94 1.63
C TRP A 190 -1.32 5.95 1.32
N ASN A 191 -1.61 6.12 0.03
CA ASN A 191 -2.67 6.99 -0.47
C ASN A 191 -3.65 6.18 -1.31
N CYS A 192 -4.92 6.62 -1.35
CA CYS A 192 -5.93 6.03 -2.21
C CYS A 192 -5.50 6.11 -3.68
N PRO A 193 -5.48 4.99 -4.43
CA PRO A 193 -5.08 5.00 -5.84
C PRO A 193 -6.09 5.71 -6.76
N LEU A 194 -7.29 6.06 -6.26
CA LEU A 194 -8.31 6.77 -7.03
C LEU A 194 -8.27 8.29 -6.84
N CYS A 195 -8.11 8.77 -5.60
CA CYS A 195 -8.20 10.19 -5.28
C CYS A 195 -7.02 10.77 -4.51
N TRP A 196 -6.00 9.96 -4.19
CA TRP A 196 -4.84 10.37 -3.40
C TRP A 196 -5.11 10.73 -1.94
N ALA A 197 -6.32 10.48 -1.40
CA ALA A 197 -6.57 10.65 0.03
C ALA A 197 -5.64 9.77 0.90
N PRO A 198 -5.13 10.26 2.04
CA PRO A 198 -4.38 9.46 3.01
C PRO A 198 -5.10 8.16 3.38
N MET A 199 -4.38 7.02 3.35
CA MET A 199 -4.95 5.68 3.51
C MET A 199 -3.96 4.74 4.22
N THR A 200 -3.80 4.91 5.53
CA THR A 200 -3.06 3.97 6.40
C THR A 200 -3.95 2.81 6.85
N PRO A 201 -3.39 1.67 7.33
CA PRO A 201 -4.17 0.56 7.88
C PRO A 201 -5.21 0.95 8.94
N ARG A 202 -4.96 2.03 9.69
CA ARG A 202 -5.88 2.53 10.73
C ARG A 202 -7.05 3.34 10.17
N THR A 203 -6.88 3.95 9.00
CA THR A 203 -7.86 4.85 8.37
C THR A 203 -8.65 4.18 7.24
N ILE A 204 -8.26 2.96 6.86
CA ILE A 204 -9.00 2.15 5.89
C ILE A 204 -10.27 1.65 6.54
N ALA A 205 -11.40 1.93 5.89
CA ALA A 205 -12.72 1.52 6.31
C ALA A 205 -13.35 0.57 5.28
N VAL A 206 -14.00 -0.48 5.78
CA VAL A 206 -14.79 -1.42 4.98
C VAL A 206 -16.18 -0.83 4.76
N ASN A 207 -16.64 -0.77 3.52
CA ASN A 207 -18.04 -0.50 3.22
C ASN A 207 -18.85 -1.77 3.51
N TYR A 208 -19.35 -1.90 4.74
CA TYR A 208 -20.01 -3.11 5.21
C TYR A 208 -21.30 -3.42 4.45
N ARG A 209 -22.09 -2.40 4.10
CA ARG A 209 -23.35 -2.58 3.36
C ARG A 209 -23.08 -3.17 1.97
N LEU A 210 -22.08 -2.64 1.27
CA LEU A 210 -21.67 -3.16 -0.01
C LEU A 210 -21.06 -4.56 0.13
N LYS A 211 -20.24 -4.80 1.17
CA LYS A 211 -19.66 -6.13 1.46
C LYS A 211 -20.75 -7.18 1.67
N GLU A 212 -21.70 -6.93 2.57
CA GLU A 212 -22.82 -7.83 2.87
C GLU A 212 -23.65 -8.10 1.61
N TRP A 213 -23.94 -7.07 0.82
CA TRP A 213 -24.66 -7.23 -0.44
C TRP A 213 -23.89 -8.12 -1.43
N LEU A 214 -22.58 -7.91 -1.60
CA LEU A 214 -21.74 -8.74 -2.47
C LEU A 214 -21.69 -10.20 -2.02
N GLU A 215 -21.64 -10.44 -0.71
CA GLU A 215 -21.62 -11.78 -0.14
C GLU A 215 -22.93 -12.55 -0.36
N LEU A 216 -24.06 -11.86 -0.32
CA LEU A 216 -25.38 -12.44 -0.57
C LEU A 216 -25.69 -12.64 -2.06
N ASN A 217 -25.02 -11.92 -2.96
CA ASN A 217 -25.36 -11.88 -4.39
C ASN A 217 -24.20 -12.34 -5.29
N LYS A 218 -23.32 -13.22 -4.80
CA LYS A 218 -22.08 -13.63 -5.50
C LYS A 218 -22.29 -14.08 -6.94
N ASP A 219 -23.37 -14.81 -7.20
CA ASP A 219 -23.69 -15.36 -8.52
C ASP A 219 -24.17 -14.30 -9.52
N ASP A 220 -24.69 -13.17 -9.01
CA ASP A 220 -25.33 -12.11 -9.79
C ASP A 220 -24.44 -10.88 -10.01
N ILE A 221 -23.27 -10.79 -9.37
CA ILE A 221 -22.38 -9.61 -9.45
C ILE A 221 -22.05 -9.22 -10.89
N THR A 222 -21.86 -10.21 -11.77
CA THR A 222 -21.48 -9.98 -13.18
C THR A 222 -22.59 -9.30 -13.99
N ARG A 223 -23.84 -9.41 -13.55
CA ARG A 223 -25.04 -8.85 -14.18
C ARG A 223 -25.35 -7.42 -13.71
N VAL A 224 -24.70 -6.97 -12.64
CA VAL A 224 -24.86 -5.61 -12.11
C VAL A 224 -24.12 -4.61 -12.99
N ASP A 225 -24.77 -3.50 -13.32
CA ASP A 225 -24.15 -2.35 -13.95
C ASP A 225 -23.57 -1.42 -12.87
N PHE A 226 -24.43 -0.94 -11.98
CA PHE A 226 -24.05 -0.13 -10.82
C PHE A 226 -24.95 -0.37 -9.62
N ILE A 227 -24.39 -0.11 -8.44
CA ILE A 227 -25.08 -0.08 -7.15
C ILE A 227 -25.20 1.39 -6.76
N VAL A 228 -26.38 1.79 -6.33
CA VAL A 228 -26.65 3.14 -5.87
C VAL A 228 -26.68 3.13 -4.35
N GLU A 229 -25.83 3.97 -3.75
CA GLU A 229 -25.83 4.20 -2.31
C GLU A 229 -27.16 4.84 -1.88
N THR A 230 -27.74 4.29 -0.83
CA THR A 230 -29.02 4.72 -0.24
C THR A 230 -28.81 5.13 1.22
N PRO A 231 -29.76 5.84 1.87
CA PRO A 231 -29.61 6.21 3.28
C PRO A 231 -29.29 5.00 4.18
N PRO A 232 -28.54 5.21 5.28
CA PRO A 232 -28.36 4.17 6.29
C PRO A 232 -29.71 3.56 6.73
N GLY A 233 -29.75 2.24 6.87
CA GLY A 233 -30.98 1.49 7.21
C GLY A 233 -31.87 1.11 6.01
N SER A 234 -31.65 1.68 4.82
CA SER A 234 -32.30 1.22 3.59
C SER A 234 -31.45 0.16 2.87
N ALA A 235 -32.08 -0.70 2.08
CA ALA A 235 -31.35 -1.59 1.18
C ALA A 235 -30.64 -0.79 0.07
N LEU A 236 -29.48 -1.27 -0.39
CA LEU A 236 -28.80 -0.71 -1.56
C LEU A 236 -29.68 -0.91 -2.82
N ARG A 237 -29.73 0.09 -3.71
CA ARG A 237 -30.47 -0.03 -4.97
C ARG A 237 -29.54 -0.56 -6.06
N VAL A 238 -29.90 -1.69 -6.66
CA VAL A 238 -29.10 -2.34 -7.71
C VAL A 238 -29.66 -1.99 -9.07
N VAL A 239 -28.80 -1.60 -10.00
CA VAL A 239 -29.13 -1.44 -11.41
C VAL A 239 -28.43 -2.51 -12.22
N TRP A 240 -29.23 -3.27 -12.96
CA TRP A 240 -28.80 -4.39 -13.77
C TRP A 240 -28.43 -3.93 -15.18
N LYS A 241 -27.45 -4.59 -15.80
CA LYS A 241 -27.10 -4.36 -17.20
C LYS A 241 -28.32 -4.64 -18.08
N LYS A 242 -28.50 -3.81 -19.12
CA LYS A 242 -29.46 -4.12 -20.17
C LYS A 242 -28.98 -5.37 -20.91
N GLU A 243 -29.88 -6.32 -21.15
CA GLU A 243 -29.60 -7.45 -22.04
C GLU A 243 -29.48 -6.90 -23.46
N ASP A 244 -28.30 -7.03 -24.08
CA ASP A 244 -28.14 -6.75 -25.50
C ASP A 244 -28.84 -7.86 -26.30
N PHE A 245 -30.14 -7.67 -26.58
CA PHE A 245 -30.82 -8.43 -27.61
C PHE A 245 -30.22 -8.01 -28.96
N LYS A 246 -29.20 -8.73 -29.43
CA LYS A 246 -28.87 -8.74 -30.85
C LYS A 246 -29.96 -9.54 -31.55
N GLU A 247 -30.95 -8.85 -32.11
CA GLU A 247 -31.73 -9.42 -33.22
C GLU A 247 -30.72 -9.87 -34.28
N VAL A 248 -30.58 -11.18 -34.42
CA VAL A 248 -29.91 -11.76 -35.57
C VAL A 248 -30.89 -11.56 -36.71
N ASP A 249 -30.75 -10.46 -37.45
CA ASP A 249 -31.47 -10.27 -38.70
C ASP A 249 -31.23 -11.51 -39.56
N ASN A 250 -32.32 -12.24 -39.81
CA ASN A 250 -32.36 -13.29 -40.83
C ASN A 250 -31.96 -12.62 -42.15
N VAL A 251 -30.74 -12.90 -42.60
CA VAL A 251 -30.36 -12.60 -43.98
C VAL A 251 -31.14 -13.60 -44.83
N ASP A 252 -32.32 -13.18 -45.29
CA ASP A 252 -33.06 -13.90 -46.32
C ASP A 252 -32.12 -14.11 -47.51
N ALA A 253 -31.86 -15.37 -47.82
CA ALA A 253 -31.12 -15.77 -48.99
C ALA A 253 -31.90 -15.33 -50.22
N ILE A 254 -31.33 -14.38 -50.96
CA ILE A 254 -31.81 -13.99 -52.28
C ILE A 254 -31.43 -15.14 -53.23
N GLU A 255 -32.46 -15.80 -53.80
CA GLU A 255 -32.37 -16.71 -54.95
C GLU A 255 -31.83 -16.03 -56.21
#